data_AF-A0A183MMY7-F1
#
_entry.id   AF-A0A183MMY7-F1
#
_cell.length_a   1.000
_cell.length_b   1.000
_cell.length_c   1.000
_cell.angle_alpha   90.00
_cell.angle_beta   90.00
_cell.angle_gamma   90.00
#
_symmetry.space_group_name_H-M   'P 1'
#
loop_
_entity.id
_entity.type
_entity.pdbx_description
1 polymer ?
#
loop_
_entity_poly.entity_id
_entity_poly.type
_entity_poly.pdbx_seq_one_letter_code
_entity_poly.pdbx_strand_id
1 'polypeptide(L)'
;MELNLGELQQPQSRKYKYLQIAVFGRYSTFIDRIPSAKGLLDRTNQLPAEEEIRKRRWKWIGQTLRRSSNCITRQALTWNSEGKRKRGRPKNTLRRIIEAYMKRMNRN
;
A
#
# COMPACT_ATOMS: atom_id res chain seq x y z
N MET A 1 13.73 -2.98 40.67
CA MET A 1 12.30 -2.95 41.05
C MET A 1 11.54 -2.55 39.80
N GLU A 2 10.96 -3.57 39.17
CA GLU A 2 10.31 -3.54 37.85
C GLU A 2 9.11 -2.57 37.82
N LEU A 3 9.02 -1.75 36.77
CA LEU A 3 7.82 -0.99 36.42
C LEU A 3 7.02 -1.78 35.38
N ASN A 4 5.99 -2.49 35.83
CA ASN A 4 5.09 -3.25 34.95
C ASN A 4 4.18 -2.29 34.18
N LEU A 5 4.43 -2.18 32.87
CA LEU A 5 3.64 -1.40 31.93
C LEU A 5 2.67 -2.35 31.21
N GLY A 6 1.57 -2.70 31.87
CA GLY A 6 0.52 -3.48 31.22
C GLY A 6 -0.53 -4.01 32.17
N GLU A 7 -1.63 -3.27 32.31
CA GLU A 7 -2.95 -3.85 32.51
C GLU A 7 -4.01 -2.94 31.84
N LEU A 8 -4.26 -3.16 30.55
CA LEU A 8 -5.56 -2.80 29.95
C LEU A 8 -6.59 -3.80 30.47
N GLN A 9 -6.97 -3.64 31.74
CA GLN A 9 -7.99 -4.47 32.36
C GLN A 9 -9.33 -4.16 31.68
N GLN A 10 -9.87 -5.14 30.95
CA GLN A 10 -11.20 -5.02 30.35
C GLN A 10 -12.22 -4.66 31.45
N PRO A 11 -13.11 -3.67 31.25
CA PRO A 11 -14.07 -3.30 32.27
C PRO A 11 -15.05 -4.46 32.53
N GLN A 12 -14.99 -5.03 33.74
CA GLN A 12 -15.77 -6.20 34.18
C GLN A 12 -17.28 -5.91 34.37
N SER A 13 -17.70 -4.65 34.26
CA SER A 13 -19.08 -4.23 34.49
C SER A 13 -19.88 -4.13 33.18
N ARG A 14 -21.05 -4.80 33.15
CA ARG A 14 -21.98 -4.85 32.00
C ARG A 14 -22.36 -3.46 31.46
N LYS A 15 -22.41 -2.46 32.35
CA LYS A 15 -22.75 -1.07 32.00
C LYS A 15 -21.74 -0.46 31.01
N TYR A 16 -20.45 -0.74 31.19
CA TYR A 16 -19.39 -0.21 30.33
C TYR A 16 -19.27 -0.95 29.01
N LYS A 17 -19.58 -2.26 28.98
CA LYS A 17 -19.65 -3.04 27.72
C LYS A 17 -20.76 -2.54 26.81
N TYR A 18 -21.95 -2.27 27.35
CA TYR A 18 -23.06 -1.71 26.58
C TYR A 18 -22.73 -0.33 26.01
N LEU A 19 -22.12 0.54 26.83
CA LEU A 19 -21.67 1.86 26.38
C LEU A 19 -20.58 1.77 25.31
N GLN A 20 -19.60 0.87 25.46
CA GLN A 20 -18.58 0.63 24.43
C GLN A 20 -19.19 0.16 23.11
N ILE A 21 -20.13 -0.80 23.13
CA ILE A 21 -20.81 -1.28 21.92
C ILE A 21 -21.65 -0.16 21.28
N ALA A 22 -22.39 0.61 22.09
CA ALA A 22 -23.20 1.74 21.62
C ALA A 22 -22.34 2.89 21.06
N VAL A 23 -21.15 3.11 21.58
CA VAL A 23 -20.18 4.09 21.06
C VAL A 23 -19.51 3.55 19.80
N PHE A 24 -19.09 2.30 19.77
CA PHE A 24 -18.45 1.66 18.62
C PHE A 24 -19.40 1.56 17.42
N GLY A 25 -20.67 1.17 17.65
CA GLY A 25 -21.71 1.15 16.62
C GLY A 25 -22.00 2.55 16.05
N ARG A 26 -22.04 3.59 16.90
CA ARG A 26 -22.18 4.98 16.46
C ARG A 26 -20.95 5.48 15.69
N TYR A 27 -19.76 5.08 16.09
CA TYR A 27 -18.52 5.42 15.39
C TYR A 27 -18.45 4.73 14.01
N SER A 28 -18.75 3.44 13.92
CA SER A 28 -18.76 2.68 12.65
C SER A 28 -19.78 3.24 11.66
N THR A 29 -21.02 3.45 12.10
CA THR A 29 -22.06 4.03 11.25
C THR A 29 -21.74 5.47 10.84
N PHE A 30 -21.03 6.24 11.67
CA PHE A 30 -20.56 7.58 11.31
C PHE A 30 -19.47 7.55 10.23
N ILE A 31 -18.52 6.62 10.30
CA ILE A 31 -17.50 6.41 9.26
C ILE A 31 -18.13 6.03 7.92
N ASP A 32 -19.13 5.16 7.92
CA ASP A 32 -19.88 4.77 6.71
C ASP A 32 -20.79 5.89 6.18
N ARG A 33 -21.14 6.88 7.04
CA ARG A 33 -21.99 8.03 6.71
C ARG A 33 -21.24 9.19 6.08
N ILE A 34 -19.91 9.28 6.20
CA ILE A 34 -19.11 10.31 5.53
C ILE A 34 -19.13 10.02 4.01
N PRO A 35 -19.95 10.73 3.20
CA PRO A 35 -20.06 10.45 1.76
C PRO A 35 -18.84 10.98 1.01
N SER A 36 -18.04 11.82 1.67
CA SER A 36 -16.91 12.53 1.09
C SER A 36 -15.82 11.56 0.61
N ALA A 37 -15.33 10.63 1.43
CA ALA A 37 -14.23 9.76 1.00
C ALA A 37 -14.62 8.78 -0.13
N LYS A 38 -15.79 8.14 -0.02
CA LYS A 38 -16.25 7.13 -1.00
C LYS A 38 -16.84 7.77 -2.26
N GLY A 39 -17.59 8.87 -2.12
CA GLY A 39 -18.21 9.60 -3.23
C GLY A 39 -17.25 10.52 -3.98
N LEU A 40 -16.16 10.99 -3.35
CA LEU A 40 -15.09 11.70 -4.07
C LEU A 40 -14.37 10.75 -5.03
N LEU A 41 -14.05 9.52 -4.60
CA LEU A 41 -13.36 8.52 -5.43
C LEU A 41 -14.12 8.18 -6.72
N ASP A 42 -15.45 8.04 -6.61
CA ASP A 42 -16.35 7.72 -7.72
C ASP A 42 -16.59 8.91 -8.67
N ARG A 43 -16.50 10.16 -8.15
CA ARG A 43 -16.66 11.40 -8.91
C ARG A 43 -15.37 11.91 -9.54
N THR A 44 -14.22 11.60 -8.95
CA THR A 44 -12.94 11.77 -9.61
C THR A 44 -12.83 10.69 -10.68
N ASN A 45 -13.24 11.02 -11.91
CA ASN A 45 -12.85 10.33 -13.15
C ASN A 45 -11.32 10.34 -13.39
N GLN A 46 -10.52 10.47 -12.33
CA GLN A 46 -9.08 10.29 -12.34
C GLN A 46 -8.86 8.82 -12.66
N LEU A 47 -8.46 8.55 -13.89
CA LEU A 47 -7.97 7.24 -14.28
C LEU A 47 -6.94 6.83 -13.23
N PRO A 48 -7.09 5.64 -12.61
CA PRO A 48 -6.11 5.16 -11.65
C PRO A 48 -4.71 5.34 -12.25
N ALA A 49 -3.77 5.89 -11.49
CA ALA A 49 -2.43 6.18 -12.01
C ALA A 49 -1.81 4.95 -12.72
N GLU A 50 -2.14 3.75 -12.25
CA GLU A 50 -1.79 2.47 -12.87
C GLU A 50 -2.32 2.32 -14.31
N GLU A 51 -3.57 2.72 -14.55
CA GLU A 51 -4.24 2.63 -15.84
C GLU A 51 -3.66 3.64 -16.85
N GLU A 52 -3.31 4.84 -16.38
CA GLU A 52 -2.62 5.83 -17.19
C GLU A 52 -1.18 5.39 -17.52
N ILE A 53 -0.46 4.86 -16.55
CA ILE A 53 0.89 4.28 -16.74
C ILE A 53 0.83 3.12 -17.75
N ARG A 54 -0.19 2.25 -17.64
CA ARG A 54 -0.41 1.13 -18.56
C ARG A 54 -0.65 1.62 -19.99
N LYS A 55 -1.54 2.60 -20.18
CA LYS A 55 -1.81 3.21 -21.50
C LYS A 55 -0.56 3.84 -22.11
N ARG A 56 0.20 4.62 -21.33
CA ARG A 56 1.46 5.25 -21.76
C ARG A 56 2.51 4.20 -22.14
N ARG A 57 2.63 3.12 -21.36
CA ARG A 57 3.54 2.00 -21.64
C ARG A 57 3.20 1.28 -22.93
N TRP A 58 1.93 0.95 -23.17
CA TRP A 58 1.51 0.31 -24.42
C TRP A 58 1.70 1.20 -25.64
N LYS A 59 1.42 2.51 -25.51
CA LYS A 59 1.69 3.50 -26.57
C LYS A 59 3.19 3.57 -26.91
N TRP A 60 4.05 3.55 -25.90
CA TRP A 60 5.50 3.55 -26.08
C TRP A 60 6.00 2.26 -26.75
N ILE A 61 5.52 1.08 -26.31
CA ILE A 61 5.87 -0.21 -26.93
C ILE A 61 5.45 -0.23 -28.40
N GLY A 62 4.23 0.19 -28.74
CA GLY A 62 3.75 0.27 -30.11
C GLY A 62 4.61 1.19 -30.99
N GLN A 63 5.01 2.35 -30.46
CA GLN A 63 5.88 3.29 -31.18
C GLN A 63 7.28 2.71 -31.41
N THR A 64 7.85 2.03 -30.42
CA THR A 64 9.18 1.41 -30.50
C THR A 64 9.19 0.23 -31.48
N LEU A 65 8.13 -0.58 -31.50
CA LEU A 65 8.02 -1.72 -32.42
C LEU A 65 7.86 -1.29 -33.89
N ARG A 66 7.30 -0.10 -34.15
CA ARG A 66 7.23 0.51 -35.49
C ARG A 66 8.58 1.04 -35.99
N ARG A 67 9.60 1.16 -35.14
CA ARG A 67 10.96 1.54 -35.54
C ARG A 67 11.72 0.35 -36.14
N SER A 68 12.76 0.63 -36.92
CA SER A 68 13.60 -0.38 -37.57
C SER A 68 14.25 -1.33 -36.54
N SER A 69 14.54 -2.56 -36.96
CA SER A 69 15.14 -3.62 -36.14
C SER A 69 16.47 -3.21 -35.50
N ASN A 70 17.22 -2.32 -36.15
CA ASN A 70 18.53 -1.85 -35.70
C ASN A 70 18.44 -0.66 -34.73
N CYS A 71 17.23 -0.16 -34.44
CA CYS A 71 17.06 0.95 -33.53
C CYS A 71 17.39 0.53 -32.09
N ILE A 72 18.31 1.25 -31.46
CA ILE A 72 18.76 1.04 -30.06
C ILE A 72 17.57 0.91 -29.10
N THR A 73 16.50 1.68 -29.33
CA THR A 73 15.28 1.62 -28.50
C THR A 73 14.53 0.29 -28.59
N ARG A 74 14.53 -0.36 -29.76
CA ARG A 74 13.92 -1.69 -29.97
C ARG A 74 14.79 -2.80 -29.42
N GLN A 75 16.12 -2.65 -29.49
CA GLN A 75 17.06 -3.54 -28.82
C GLN A 75 16.93 -3.44 -27.29
N ALA A 76 16.79 -2.23 -26.75
CA ALA A 76 16.57 -2.00 -25.32
C ALA A 76 15.25 -2.60 -24.79
N LEU A 77 14.22 -2.74 -25.63
CA LEU A 77 12.99 -3.45 -25.26
C LEU A 77 13.23 -4.95 -25.03
N THR A 78 14.14 -5.55 -25.81
CA THR A 78 14.53 -6.96 -25.70
C THR A 78 15.57 -7.21 -24.61
N TRP A 79 16.26 -6.16 -24.14
CA TRP A 79 17.20 -6.26 -23.04
C TRP A 79 16.47 -6.57 -21.73
N ASN A 80 16.34 -7.86 -21.45
CA ASN A 80 16.10 -8.33 -20.10
C ASN A 80 17.34 -7.95 -19.30
N SER A 81 17.21 -7.10 -18.27
CA SER A 81 18.35 -6.71 -17.45
C SER A 81 18.79 -7.94 -16.63
N GLU A 82 19.60 -8.79 -17.24
CA GLU A 82 20.16 -10.01 -16.65
C GLU A 82 21.29 -9.64 -15.69
N GLY A 83 21.04 -8.66 -14.82
CA GLY A 83 21.95 -8.22 -13.79
C GLY A 83 21.56 -8.83 -12.47
N LYS A 84 22.13 -10.00 -12.12
CA LYS A 84 22.22 -10.37 -10.70
C LYS A 84 22.87 -9.19 -9.98
N ARG A 85 22.17 -8.60 -9.00
CA ARG A 85 22.71 -7.50 -8.18
C ARG A 85 24.06 -7.94 -7.61
N LYS A 86 25.08 -7.06 -7.66
CA LYS A 86 26.40 -7.33 -7.07
C LYS A 86 26.24 -7.84 -5.64
N ARG A 87 26.84 -9.00 -5.34
CA ARG A 87 26.87 -9.60 -4.00
C ARG A 87 27.50 -8.57 -3.06
N GLY A 88 26.76 -8.11 -2.05
CA GLY A 88 27.20 -7.05 -1.12
C GLY A 88 26.37 -5.76 -1.13
N ARG A 89 25.50 -5.51 -2.12
CA ARG A 89 24.59 -4.35 -2.06
C ARG A 89 23.48 -4.62 -1.03
N PRO A 90 23.32 -3.80 0.02
CA PRO A 90 22.30 -4.02 1.04
C PRO A 90 20.89 -4.03 0.43
N LYS A 91 20.07 -4.99 0.86
CA LYS A 91 18.67 -5.18 0.42
C LYS A 91 17.69 -4.34 1.27
N ASN A 92 18.03 -3.09 1.55
CA ASN A 92 17.21 -2.19 2.37
C ASN A 92 16.22 -1.38 1.51
N THR A 93 15.22 -2.06 0.95
CA THR A 93 14.06 -1.36 0.38
C THR A 93 13.14 -0.86 1.50
N LEU A 94 12.51 0.31 1.33
CA LEU A 94 11.54 0.86 2.28
C LEU A 94 10.52 -0.18 2.74
N ARG A 95 10.02 -1.00 1.81
CA ARG A 95 9.11 -2.11 2.10
C ARG A 95 9.65 -3.09 3.16
N ARG A 96 10.93 -3.49 3.07
CA ARG A 96 11.55 -4.40 4.05
C ARG A 96 11.79 -3.74 5.40
N ILE A 97 12.10 -2.44 5.41
CA ILE A 97 12.28 -1.67 6.64
C ILE A 97 10.94 -1.60 7.38
N ILE A 98 9.85 -1.29 6.68
CA ILE A 98 8.49 -1.25 7.22
C ILE A 98 8.06 -2.64 7.69
N GLU A 99 8.26 -3.69 6.90
CA GLU A 99 7.93 -5.09 7.29
C GLU A 99 8.69 -5.53 8.56
N ALA A 100 9.98 -5.18 8.67
CA ALA A 100 10.78 -5.48 9.85
C ALA A 100 10.30 -4.69 11.08
N TYR A 101 9.94 -3.42 10.91
CA TYR A 101 9.35 -2.60 11.95
C TYR A 101 8.02 -3.17 12.45
N MET A 102 7.11 -3.56 11.53
CA MET A 102 5.84 -4.20 11.89
C MET A 102 6.03 -5.52 12.63
N LYS A 103 6.98 -6.37 12.19
CA LYS A 103 7.32 -7.63 12.87
C LYS A 103 7.95 -7.45 14.26
N ARG A 104 8.54 -6.29 14.55
CA ARG A 104 9.04 -5.96 15.89
C ARG A 104 7.89 -5.48 16.79
N MET A 105 6.97 -4.69 16.26
CA MET A 105 5.81 -4.21 17.04
C MET A 105 4.79 -5.30 17.36
N ASN A 106 4.70 -6.37 16.57
CA ASN A 106 3.74 -7.47 16.74
C ASN A 106 4.27 -8.65 17.58
N ARG A 107 5.38 -8.44 18.30
CA ARG A 107 6.00 -9.43 19.21
C ARG A 107 5.93 -9.02 20.69
N ASN A 108 5.01 -8.09 20.99
CA ASN A 108 4.58 -7.74 22.35
C ASN A 108 3.23 -8.37 22.63
#